data_AF-A0A344UAQ6-F1
#
_entry.id   AF-A0A344UAQ6-F1
#
_cell.length_a   1.000
_cell.length_b   1.000
_cell.length_c   1.000
_cell.angle_alpha   90.00
_cell.angle_beta   90.00
_cell.angle_gamma   90.00
#
_symmetry.space_group_name_H-M   'P 1'
#
loop_
_entity.id
_entity.type
_entity.pdbx_description
1 polymer ?
#
loop_
_entity_poly.entity_id
_entity_poly.type
_entity_poly.pdbx_seq_one_letter_code
_entity_poly.pdbx_strand_id
1 'polypeptide(L)' 'MWFTTALGPMAPPRRAEEWLETALDVLAYRVTYQVTDPVLALGSAPDTSQAPRRAARFNELKRDLRDWG' A
#
# COMPACT_ATOMS: atom_id res chain seq x y z
N MET A 1 0.67 0.18 13.30
CA MET A 1 1.55 -0.85 12.74
C MET A 1 1.08 -1.16 11.32
N TRP A 2 1.19 -0.18 10.40
CA TRP A 2 0.52 -0.27 9.09
C TRP A 2 0.97 -1.46 8.24
N PHE A 3 2.25 -1.82 8.31
CA PHE A 3 2.86 -2.84 7.43
C PHE A 3 2.26 -4.22 7.70
N THR A 4 2.30 -4.67 8.95
CA THR A 4 1.77 -5.97 9.35
C THR A 4 0.25 -6.04 9.28
N THR A 5 -0.46 -4.91 9.43
CA THR A 5 -1.91 -4.85 9.25
C THR A 5 -2.33 -4.99 7.79
N ALA A 6 -1.57 -4.41 6.85
CA ALA A 6 -1.94 -4.40 5.44
C ALA A 6 -1.41 -5.62 4.65
N LEU A 7 -0.24 -6.15 5.03
CA LEU A 7 0.42 -7.25 4.31
C LEU A 7 0.46 -8.56 5.11
N GLY A 8 -0.05 -8.54 6.35
CA GLY A 8 0.12 -9.64 7.29
C GLY A 8 1.52 -9.70 7.91
N PRO A 9 1.73 -10.60 8.89
CA PRO A 9 2.97 -10.67 9.66
C PRO A 9 4.14 -11.32 8.91
N MET A 10 3.89 -12.12 7.87
CA MET A 10 4.93 -12.76 7.06
C MET A 10 4.45 -13.02 5.63
N ALA A 11 5.41 -13.13 4.71
CA ALA A 11 5.14 -13.54 3.33
C ALA A 11 4.61 -15.00 3.28
N PRO A 12 3.57 -15.28 2.49
CA PRO A 12 3.06 -16.64 2.33
C PRO A 12 4.01 -17.52 1.47
N PRO A 13 4.20 -18.80 1.81
CA PRO A 13 5.23 -19.65 1.20
C PRO A 13 5.15 -19.82 -0.33
N ARG A 14 3.96 -19.68 -0.93
CA ARG A 14 3.72 -19.88 -2.37
C ARG A 14 3.64 -18.60 -3.19
N ARG A 15 3.59 -17.43 -2.53
CA ARG A 15 3.45 -16.12 -3.19
C ARG A 15 4.39 -15.08 -2.57
N ALA A 16 5.57 -15.52 -2.11
CA ALA A 16 6.49 -14.66 -1.38
C ALA A 16 7.05 -13.52 -2.26
N GLU A 17 7.24 -13.77 -3.56
CA GLU A 17 7.69 -12.77 -4.52
C GLU A 17 6.62 -11.70 -4.77
N GLU A 18 5.39 -12.09 -5.08
CA GLU A 18 4.25 -11.15 -5.24
C GLU A 18 3.99 -10.32 -3.97
N TRP A 19 4.15 -10.95 -2.80
CA TRP A 19 4.04 -10.27 -1.52
C TRP A 19 5.15 -9.21 -1.36
N LEU A 20 6.39 -9.56 -1.73
CA LEU A 20 7.54 -8.65 -1.66
C LEU A 20 7.37 -7.49 -2.64
N GLU A 21 6.93 -7.75 -3.86
CA GLU A 21 6.62 -6.71 -4.86
C GLU A 21 5.56 -5.75 -4.33
N THR A 22 4.46 -6.27 -3.76
CA THR A 22 3.41 -5.43 -3.16
C THR A 22 3.97 -4.60 -1.99
N ALA A 23 4.84 -5.19 -1.15
CA ALA A 23 5.48 -4.48 -0.05
C ALA A 23 6.37 -3.32 -0.53
N LEU A 24 7.17 -3.56 -1.57
CA LEU A 24 8.03 -2.56 -2.19
C LEU A 24 7.20 -1.42 -2.81
N ASP A 25 6.11 -1.76 -3.47
CA ASP A 25 5.21 -0.79 -4.09
C ASP A 25 4.54 0.12 -3.06
N VAL A 26 4.12 -0.41 -1.92
CA VAL A 26 3.60 0.38 -0.81
C VAL A 26 4.68 1.28 -0.21
N LEU A 27 5.91 0.77 0.00
CA LEU A 27 7.02 1.59 0.50
C LEU A 27 7.35 2.73 -0.47
N ALA A 28 7.41 2.44 -1.77
CA ALA A 28 7.63 3.44 -2.81
C ALA A 28 6.52 4.50 -2.77
N TYR A 29 5.25 4.10 -2.73
CA TYR A 29 4.12 5.02 -2.60
C TYR A 29 4.26 5.94 -1.38
N ARG A 30 4.59 5.37 -0.22
CA ARG A 30 4.73 6.14 1.02
C ARG A 30 5.86 7.16 0.94
N VAL A 31 6.99 6.81 0.32
CA VAL A 31 8.09 7.75 0.08
C VAL A 31 7.69 8.83 -0.92
N THR A 32 7.11 8.45 -2.06
CA THR A 32 6.69 9.38 -3.12
C THR A 32 5.68 10.42 -2.64
N TYR A 33 4.73 10.02 -1.79
CA TYR A 33 3.65 10.90 -1.30
C TYR A 33 3.81 11.29 0.17
N GLN A 34 4.99 11.06 0.75
CA GLN A 34 5.34 11.44 2.13
C GLN A 34 4.30 10.98 3.18
N VAL A 35 3.83 9.73 3.04
CA VAL A 35 2.85 9.16 3.97
C VAL A 35 3.52 8.79 5.28
N THR A 36 3.20 9.54 6.33
CA THR A 36 3.72 9.34 7.69
C THR A 36 2.72 8.65 8.63
N ASP A 37 1.51 8.35 8.14
CA ASP A 37 0.46 7.71 8.94
C ASP A 37 0.94 6.36 9.52
N PRO A 38 0.89 6.16 10.86
CA PRO A 38 1.41 4.95 11.50
C PRO A 38 0.46 3.74 11.42
N VAL A 39 -0.80 3.95 11.01
CA VAL A 39 -1.87 2.96 10.99
C VAL A 39 -2.27 2.61 9.56
N LEU A 40 -2.54 3.60 8.71
CA LEU A 40 -2.96 3.39 7.34
C LEU A 40 -1.76 3.20 6.40
N ALA A 41 -1.72 2.07 5.70
CA ALA A 41 -0.61 1.75 4.78
C ALA A 41 -0.43 2.80 3.68
N LEU A 42 -1.54 3.28 3.10
CA LEU A 42 -1.54 4.29 2.04
C LEU A 42 -1.90 5.70 2.55
N GLY A 43 -2.05 5.88 3.87
CA GLY A 43 -2.58 7.10 4.47
C GLY A 43 -4.06 7.36 4.15
N SER A 44 -4.51 8.58 4.43
CA SER A 44 -5.85 9.02 4.04
C SER A 44 -6.03 9.03 2.53
N ALA A 45 -7.23 8.69 2.07
CA ALA A 45 -7.57 8.73 0.66
C ALA A 45 -7.34 10.15 0.10
N PRO A 46 -6.63 10.29 -1.04
CA PRO A 46 -6.40 11.60 -1.65
C PRO A 46 -7.69 12.15 -2.27
N ASP A 47 -7.80 13.47 -2.33
CA ASP A 47 -8.86 14.13 -3.10
C ASP A 47 -8.59 13.95 -4.60
N THR A 48 -9.49 13.23 -5.27
CA THR A 48 -9.39 12.94 -6.71
C THR A 48 -9.37 14.19 -7.58
N SER A 49 -10.02 15.28 -7.15
CA SER A 49 -10.07 16.53 -7.91
C SER A 49 -8.73 17.28 -7.90
N GLN A 50 -7.98 17.17 -6.80
CA GLN A 50 -6.71 17.86 -6.59
C GLN A 50 -5.49 17.03 -7.02
N ALA A 51 -5.59 15.69 -6.89
CA ALA A 51 -4.46 14.79 -7.14
C ALA A 51 -4.90 13.50 -7.86
N PRO A 52 -5.40 13.59 -9.11
CA PRO A 52 -5.94 12.43 -9.84
C PRO A 52 -4.92 11.31 -10.03
N ARG A 53 -3.63 11.64 -10.25
CA ARG A 53 -2.55 10.65 -10.36
C ARG A 53 -2.34 9.88 -9.06
N ARG A 54 -2.30 10.58 -7.92
CA ARG A 54 -2.17 9.95 -6.60
C ARG A 54 -3.39 9.10 -6.28
N ALA A 55 -4.58 9.55 -6.66
CA ALA A 55 -5.83 8.81 -6.48
C ALA A 55 -5.86 7.51 -7.31
N ALA A 56 -5.38 7.54 -8.56
CA ALA A 56 -5.25 6.34 -9.38
C ALA A 56 -4.31 5.32 -8.73
N ARG A 57 -3.09 5.74 -8.34
CA ARG A 57 -2.11 4.85 -7.69
C ARG A 57 -2.58 4.34 -6.32
N PHE A 58 -3.29 5.19 -5.56
CA PHE A 58 -3.93 4.78 -4.29
C PHE A 58 -4.94 3.65 -4.52
N ASN A 59 -5.80 3.78 -5.53
CA ASN A 59 -6.83 2.78 -5.81
C ASN A 59 -6.27 1.47 -6.36
N GLU A 60 -5.18 1.53 -7.12
CA GLU A 60 -4.42 0.37 -7.58
C GLU A 60 -3.88 -0.42 -6.40
N LEU A 61 -3.04 0.20 -5.57
CA LEU A 61 -2.45 -0.46 -4.41
C LEU A 61 -3.48 -0.92 -3.38
N LYS A 62 -4.60 -0.18 -3.24
CA LYS A 62 -5.69 -0.60 -2.39
C LYS A 62 -6.34 -1.90 -2.88
N ARG A 63 -6.34 -2.19 -4.18
CA ARG A 63 -6.82 -3.48 -4.70
C ARG A 63 -5.80 -4.56 -4.42
N ASP A 64 -4.53 -4.32 -4.70
CA ASP A 64 -3.47 -5.32 -4.52
C ASP A 64 -3.33 -5.74 -3.05
N LEU A 65 -3.50 -4.79 -2.14
CA LEU A 65 -3.48 -5.06 -0.69
C LEU A 65 -4.63 -5.96 -0.20
N ARG A 66 -5.76 -6.05 -0.92
CA ARG A 66 -6.86 -6.96 -0.54
C ARG A 66 -6.47 -8.43 -0.63
N ASP A 67 -5.41 -8.74 -1.37
CA ASP A 67 -4.93 -10.12 -1.49
C ASP A 67 -4.12 -10.57 -0.27
N TRP A 68 -3.75 -9.64 0.61
CA TRP A 68 -2.88 -9.87 1.77
C TRP A 68 -3.54 -9.55 3.12
N GLY A 69 -4.71 -8.90 3.12
CA GLY A 69 -5.49 -8.53 4.30
C GLY A 69 -6.99 -8.41 4.03
#